data_AF-A0A7S1NIG6-F1
#
_entry.id   AF-A0A7S1NIG6-F1
#
_cell.length_a   1.000
_cell.length_b   1.000
_cell.length_c   1.000
_cell.angle_alpha   90.00
_cell.angle_beta   90.00
_cell.angle_gamma   90.00
#
_symmetry.space_group_name_H-M   'P 1'
#
loop_
_entity.id
_entity.type
_entity.pdbx_description
1 polymer ?
#
loop_
_entity_poly.entity_id
_entity_poly.type
_entity_poly.pdbx_seq_one_letter_code
_entity_poly.pdbx_strand_id
1 'polypeptide(L)'
;FRKGYSTHSEDCPYEWHQGEEDIIVTTPLPVGRDPSKLEVVVQPEHLKVKFPGERPLLDVPLRFPVKAGETLWSVSGGQLEVTLVKREKTKAWCSLAAKGPEIAPQSAFAQMIDDPGVQAPTFDELSPQGKYLVGVMRELEEARAQNNQAAIQAAEHELQGLSLSLPV
;
A
#
# COMPACT_ATOMS: atom_id res chain seq x y z
N PHE A 1 -1.51 11.35 -8.27
CA PHE A 1 -1.67 10.38 -9.37
C PHE A 1 -1.20 9.02 -8.86
N ARG A 2 -2.12 8.12 -8.52
CA ARG A 2 -1.79 6.80 -7.97
C ARG A 2 -1.18 5.94 -9.10
N LYS A 3 0.08 5.54 -8.98
CA LYS A 3 0.67 4.51 -9.85
C LYS A 3 0.23 3.15 -9.30
N GLY A 4 -0.92 2.67 -9.77
CA GLY A 4 -1.25 1.25 -9.67
C GLY A 4 -0.19 0.48 -10.46
N TYR A 5 0.44 -0.52 -9.83
CA TYR A 5 1.32 -1.43 -10.55
C TYR A 5 0.43 -2.39 -11.31
N SER A 6 0.12 -2.01 -12.55
CA SER A 6 -0.79 -2.74 -13.40
C SER A 6 -0.03 -3.86 -14.10
N THR A 7 -0.19 -5.11 -13.65
CA THR A 7 0.23 -6.28 -14.42
C THR A 7 -0.87 -6.61 -15.42
N HIS A 8 -1.01 -5.80 -16.47
CA HIS A 8 -1.85 -6.16 -17.62
C HIS A 8 -1.16 -7.28 -18.41
N SER A 9 -1.35 -8.51 -17.96
CA SER A 9 -1.25 -9.70 -18.82
C SER A 9 -2.67 -10.21 -19.03
N GLU A 10 -2.98 -10.75 -20.22
CA GLU A 10 -4.30 -11.34 -20.54
C GLU A 10 -4.74 -12.43 -19.53
N ASP A 11 -3.81 -12.93 -18.69
CA ASP A 11 -4.03 -13.91 -17.62
C ASP A 11 -4.21 -13.32 -16.20
N CYS A 12 -4.11 -12.00 -15.99
CA CYS A 12 -4.13 -11.38 -14.66
C CYS A 12 -5.06 -10.14 -14.63
N PRO A 13 -6.38 -10.33 -14.53
CA PRO A 13 -7.35 -9.24 -14.66
C PRO A 13 -7.54 -8.46 -13.36
N TYR A 14 -6.49 -8.25 -12.56
CA TYR A 14 -6.61 -7.49 -11.32
C TYR A 14 -5.45 -6.55 -11.07
N GLU A 15 -5.76 -5.49 -10.34
CA GLU A 15 -4.78 -4.61 -9.72
C GLU A 15 -4.87 -4.76 -8.21
N TRP A 16 -3.78 -4.45 -7.53
CA TRP A 16 -3.78 -4.43 -6.08
C TRP A 16 -2.81 -3.39 -5.53
N HIS A 17 -3.11 -2.91 -4.34
CA HIS A 17 -2.23 -2.07 -3.53
C HIS A 17 -2.46 -2.40 -2.06
N GLN A 18 -1.57 -1.95 -1.19
CA GLN A 18 -1.63 -2.27 0.23
C GLN A 18 -1.40 -1.06 1.11
N GLY A 19 -2.07 -1.06 2.25
CA GLY A 19 -1.75 -0.24 3.41
C GLY A 19 -0.99 -1.05 4.47
N GLU A 20 -0.86 -0.49 5.67
CA GLU A 20 -0.23 -1.21 6.78
C GLU A 20 -1.07 -2.41 7.24
N GLU A 21 -2.39 -2.25 7.22
CA GLU A 21 -3.34 -3.19 7.80
C GLU A 21 -4.09 -4.00 6.75
N ASP A 22 -4.26 -3.48 5.54
CA ASP A 22 -5.09 -4.09 4.51
C ASP A 22 -4.45 -4.10 3.12
N ILE A 23 -5.10 -4.83 2.22
CA ILE A 23 -4.79 -4.93 0.81
C ILE A 23 -6.08 -4.72 0.03
N ILE A 24 -6.06 -3.79 -0.91
CA ILE A 24 -7.18 -3.52 -1.79
C ILE A 24 -6.89 -4.19 -3.13
N VAL A 25 -7.78 -5.10 -3.54
CA VAL A 25 -7.73 -5.81 -4.82
C VAL A 25 -8.88 -5.34 -5.67
N THR A 26 -8.60 -4.93 -6.90
CA THR A 26 -9.60 -4.47 -7.86
C THR A 26 -9.62 -5.30 -9.12
N THR A 27 -10.80 -5.66 -9.63
CA THR A 27 -10.96 -6.39 -10.89
C THR A 27 -12.18 -5.85 -11.66
N PRO A 28 -12.08 -5.62 -12.98
CA PRO A 28 -13.25 -5.28 -13.79
C PRO A 28 -14.20 -6.47 -13.86
N LEU A 29 -15.51 -6.17 -13.88
CA LEU A 29 -16.55 -7.17 -14.09
C LEU A 29 -16.95 -7.23 -15.57
N PRO A 30 -17.28 -8.42 -16.10
CA PRO A 30 -17.79 -8.55 -17.47
C PRO A 30 -19.10 -7.77 -17.66
N VAL A 31 -19.24 -7.11 -18.80
CA VAL A 31 -20.45 -6.33 -19.15
C VAL A 31 -21.67 -7.25 -19.24
N GLY A 32 -22.83 -6.76 -18.75
CA GLY A 32 -24.10 -7.48 -18.80
C GLY A 32 -24.28 -8.54 -17.70
N ARG A 33 -23.33 -8.62 -16.76
CA ARG A 33 -23.46 -9.43 -15.55
C ARG A 33 -24.16 -8.66 -14.44
N ASP A 34 -24.98 -9.38 -13.70
CA ASP A 34 -25.65 -8.88 -12.51
C ASP A 34 -24.68 -9.01 -11.31
N PRO A 35 -24.18 -7.89 -10.75
CA PRO A 35 -23.24 -7.92 -9.64
C PRO A 35 -23.79 -8.60 -8.38
N SER A 36 -25.12 -8.65 -8.22
CA SER A 36 -25.74 -9.30 -7.06
C SER A 36 -25.53 -10.82 -7.03
N LYS A 37 -25.19 -11.42 -8.17
CA LYS A 37 -24.89 -12.85 -8.30
C LYS A 37 -23.41 -13.17 -8.12
N LEU A 38 -22.58 -12.18 -7.81
CA LEU A 38 -21.15 -12.37 -7.63
C LEU A 38 -20.88 -13.14 -6.32
N GLU A 39 -20.14 -14.22 -6.42
CA GLU A 39 -19.65 -14.98 -5.27
C GLU A 39 -18.20 -14.57 -4.97
N VAL A 40 -17.99 -13.88 -3.84
CA VAL A 40 -16.67 -13.54 -3.30
C VAL A 40 -16.42 -14.43 -2.08
N VAL A 41 -15.49 -15.38 -2.23
CA VAL A 41 -15.10 -16.33 -1.19
C VAL A 41 -13.68 -16.02 -0.76
N VAL A 42 -13.53 -15.66 0.51
CA VAL A 42 -12.23 -15.37 1.12
C VAL A 42 -11.94 -16.40 2.20
N GLN A 43 -10.78 -17.01 2.14
CA GLN A 43 -10.20 -17.86 3.16
C GLN A 43 -8.86 -17.25 3.59
N PRO A 44 -8.29 -17.65 4.73
CA PRO A 44 -7.05 -17.05 5.22
C PRO A 44 -5.96 -16.96 4.15
N GLU A 45 -5.76 -17.99 3.34
CA GLU A 45 -4.69 -18.01 2.33
C GLU A 45 -5.22 -18.07 0.89
N HIS A 46 -6.47 -17.66 0.66
CA HIS A 46 -7.08 -17.82 -0.66
C HIS A 46 -8.21 -16.81 -0.94
N LEU A 47 -8.17 -16.18 -2.11
CA LEU A 47 -9.24 -15.32 -2.63
C LEU A 47 -9.83 -15.95 -3.89
N LYS A 48 -11.15 -16.11 -3.93
CA LYS A 48 -11.87 -16.59 -5.10
C LYS A 48 -13.07 -15.71 -5.40
N VAL A 49 -13.18 -15.28 -6.64
CA VAL A 49 -14.29 -14.45 -7.15
C VAL A 49 -14.84 -15.11 -8.40
N LYS A 50 -16.15 -15.38 -8.45
CA LYS A 50 -16.77 -16.02 -9.62
C LYS A 50 -18.25 -15.66 -9.75
N PHE A 51 -18.80 -15.91 -10.94
CA PHE A 51 -20.23 -16.06 -11.12
C PHE A 51 -20.63 -17.55 -11.06
N PRO A 52 -21.84 -17.88 -10.59
CA PRO A 52 -22.34 -19.25 -10.56
C PRO A 52 -22.31 -19.90 -11.95
N GLY A 53 -21.76 -21.12 -12.04
CA GLY A 53 -21.68 -21.87 -13.29
C GLY A 53 -20.53 -21.47 -14.22
N GLU A 54 -19.64 -20.58 -13.80
CA GLU A 54 -18.61 -20.00 -14.67
C GLU A 54 -17.19 -20.19 -14.16
N ARG A 55 -16.23 -19.92 -15.06
CA ARG A 55 -14.83 -19.82 -14.69
C ARG A 55 -14.66 -18.67 -13.67
N PRO A 56 -13.87 -18.86 -12.60
CA PRO A 56 -13.58 -17.77 -11.68
C PRO A 56 -12.95 -16.59 -12.39
N LEU A 57 -13.39 -15.38 -12.01
CA LEU A 57 -12.74 -14.13 -12.39
C LEU A 57 -11.38 -14.03 -11.70
N LEU A 58 -11.33 -14.43 -10.42
CA LEU A 58 -10.12 -14.53 -9.62
C LEU A 58 -10.11 -15.86 -8.87
N ASP A 59 -8.97 -16.53 -8.86
CA ASP A 59 -8.72 -17.76 -8.10
C ASP A 59 -7.24 -17.71 -7.67
N VAL A 60 -6.98 -17.05 -6.54
CA VAL A 60 -5.63 -16.62 -6.14
C VAL A 60 -5.28 -17.20 -4.78
N PRO A 61 -4.25 -18.08 -4.69
CA PRO A 61 -3.65 -18.43 -3.41
C PRO A 61 -2.86 -17.22 -2.90
N LEU A 62 -3.23 -16.68 -1.73
CA LEU A 62 -2.64 -15.47 -1.18
C LEU A 62 -1.21 -15.72 -0.68
N ARG A 63 -0.33 -14.72 -0.78
CA ARG A 63 1.07 -14.81 -0.34
C ARG A 63 1.21 -15.01 1.16
N PHE A 64 0.34 -14.37 1.94
CA PHE A 64 0.28 -14.47 3.40
C PHE A 64 -1.18 -14.54 3.86
N PRO A 65 -1.44 -14.97 5.11
CA PRO A 65 -2.79 -15.09 5.60
C PRO A 65 -3.49 -13.75 5.86
N VAL A 66 -4.78 -13.71 5.60
CA VAL A 66 -5.70 -12.59 5.89
C VAL A 66 -6.74 -12.99 6.93
N LYS A 67 -7.40 -12.01 7.52
CA LYS A 67 -8.57 -12.22 8.39
C LYS A 67 -9.83 -12.26 7.54
N ALA A 68 -10.18 -13.44 7.06
CA ALA A 68 -11.32 -13.62 6.15
C ALA A 68 -12.66 -13.02 6.69
N GLY A 69 -12.90 -13.10 8.00
CA GLY A 69 -14.11 -12.54 8.62
C GLY A 69 -14.16 -11.00 8.72
N GLU A 70 -13.02 -10.33 8.52
CA GLU A 70 -12.92 -8.86 8.51
C GLU A 70 -12.80 -8.31 7.07
N THR A 71 -12.89 -9.17 6.06
CA THR A 71 -12.79 -8.77 4.65
C THR A 71 -14.09 -8.12 4.19
N LEU A 72 -13.96 -7.01 3.47
CA LEU A 72 -15.07 -6.29 2.86
C LEU A 72 -14.93 -6.32 1.33
N TRP A 73 -16.06 -6.21 0.63
CA TRP A 73 -16.04 -6.03 -0.82
C TRP A 73 -17.21 -5.16 -1.27
N SER A 74 -17.02 -4.46 -2.38
CA SER A 74 -18.05 -3.63 -2.99
C SER A 74 -17.93 -3.64 -4.52
N VAL A 75 -19.02 -3.33 -5.21
CA VAL A 75 -19.01 -3.17 -6.66
C VAL A 75 -19.43 -1.75 -7.00
N SER A 76 -18.58 -1.04 -7.73
CA SER A 76 -18.81 0.34 -8.14
C SER A 76 -18.36 0.53 -9.58
N GLY A 77 -19.19 1.14 -10.42
CA GLY A 77 -18.80 1.48 -11.80
C GLY A 77 -18.39 0.29 -12.69
N GLY A 78 -18.89 -0.91 -12.42
CA GLY A 78 -18.49 -2.12 -13.16
C GLY A 78 -17.17 -2.74 -12.69
N GLN A 79 -16.64 -2.30 -11.55
CA GLN A 79 -15.41 -2.80 -10.94
C GLN A 79 -15.72 -3.37 -9.56
N LEU A 80 -15.19 -4.56 -9.27
CA LEU A 80 -15.17 -5.13 -7.94
C LEU A 80 -13.93 -4.58 -7.20
N GLU A 81 -14.14 -4.20 -5.95
CA GLU A 81 -13.09 -3.89 -4.99
C GLU A 81 -13.22 -4.83 -3.78
N VAL A 82 -12.13 -5.47 -3.39
CA VAL A 82 -12.04 -6.37 -2.22
C VAL A 82 -10.96 -5.85 -1.28
N THR A 83 -11.33 -5.55 -0.05
CA THR A 83 -10.42 -5.10 1.02
C THR A 83 -10.09 -6.27 1.93
N LEU A 84 -8.90 -6.84 1.77
CA LEU A 84 -8.39 -7.96 2.55
C LEU A 84 -7.63 -7.44 3.78
N VAL A 85 -8.09 -7.77 4.98
CA VAL A 85 -7.38 -7.38 6.21
C VAL A 85 -6.23 -8.34 6.50
N LYS A 86 -5.00 -7.84 6.58
CA LYS A 86 -3.80 -8.65 6.85
C LYS A 86 -3.92 -9.29 8.24
N ARG A 87 -3.48 -10.55 8.36
CA ARG A 87 -3.33 -11.17 9.69
C ARG A 87 -2.13 -10.58 10.44
N GLU A 88 -1.04 -10.32 9.72
CA GLU A 88 0.17 -9.67 10.23
C GLU A 88 0.23 -8.25 9.67
N LYS A 89 -0.12 -7.28 10.52
CA LYS A 89 -0.01 -5.86 10.20
C LYS A 89 1.45 -5.49 9.96
N THR A 90 1.70 -4.38 9.28
CA THR A 90 3.03 -3.81 8.98
C THR A 90 3.96 -4.68 8.12
N LYS A 91 3.54 -5.90 7.73
CA LYS A 91 4.24 -6.68 6.72
C LYS A 91 3.94 -6.16 5.32
N ALA A 92 5.00 -5.76 4.61
CA ALA A 92 4.95 -5.38 3.20
C ALA A 92 4.87 -6.65 2.32
N TRP A 93 3.82 -6.77 1.52
CA TRP A 93 3.64 -7.85 0.57
C TRP A 93 4.30 -7.49 -0.74
N CYS A 94 5.23 -8.32 -1.22
CA CYS A 94 5.83 -8.12 -2.55
C CYS A 94 4.96 -8.70 -3.67
N SER A 95 3.95 -9.51 -3.35
CA SER A 95 2.97 -10.03 -4.30
C SER A 95 1.64 -10.27 -3.59
N LEU A 96 0.53 -10.23 -4.32
CA LEU A 96 -0.76 -10.70 -3.82
C LEU A 96 -0.78 -12.23 -3.71
N ALA A 97 -0.29 -12.91 -4.75
CA ALA A 97 -0.32 -14.36 -4.87
C ALA A 97 0.95 -15.03 -4.32
N ALA A 98 0.80 -16.24 -3.75
CA ALA A 98 1.92 -17.07 -3.32
C ALA A 98 2.87 -17.43 -4.47
N LYS A 99 2.33 -17.54 -5.70
CA LYS A 99 3.09 -17.68 -6.94
C LYS A 99 2.49 -16.71 -7.94
N GLY A 100 3.18 -15.61 -8.20
CA GLY A 100 2.71 -14.56 -9.09
C GLY A 100 3.78 -13.49 -9.31
N PRO A 101 3.47 -12.45 -10.09
CA PRO A 101 4.38 -11.33 -10.28
C PRO A 101 4.66 -10.63 -8.95
N GLU A 102 5.95 -10.41 -8.68
CA GLU A 102 6.41 -9.68 -7.49
C GLU A 102 6.80 -8.25 -7.89
N ILE A 103 6.47 -7.30 -7.02
CA ILE A 103 7.01 -5.94 -7.02
C ILE A 103 8.27 -5.89 -6.16
N ALA A 104 9.15 -4.94 -6.43
CA ALA A 104 10.37 -4.78 -5.65
C ALA A 104 10.04 -4.40 -4.18
N PRO A 105 10.84 -4.86 -3.18
CA PRO A 105 10.56 -4.58 -1.77
C PRO A 105 10.35 -3.09 -1.47
N GLN A 106 11.17 -2.21 -2.04
CA GLN A 106 11.03 -0.76 -1.89
C GLN A 106 9.68 -0.22 -2.40
N SER A 107 9.13 -0.82 -3.47
CA SER A 107 7.82 -0.45 -3.99
C SER A 107 6.70 -0.95 -3.08
N ALA A 108 6.85 -2.14 -2.48
CA ALA A 108 5.90 -2.66 -1.50
C ALA A 108 5.84 -1.79 -0.24
N PHE A 109 7.00 -1.37 0.28
CA PHE A 109 7.07 -0.44 1.41
C PHE A 109 6.49 0.94 1.07
N ALA A 110 6.79 1.47 -0.12
CA ALA A 110 6.25 2.78 -0.54
C ALA A 110 4.71 2.79 -0.54
N GLN A 111 4.05 1.71 -0.95
CA GLN A 111 2.59 1.63 -0.92
C GLN A 111 2.02 1.76 0.50
N MET A 112 2.70 1.21 1.51
CA MET A 112 2.26 1.31 2.91
C MET A 112 2.42 2.72 3.49
N ILE A 113 3.43 3.47 3.03
CA ILE A 113 3.66 4.86 3.46
C ILE A 113 2.61 5.81 2.86
N ASP A 114 2.18 5.53 1.64
CA ASP A 114 1.17 6.33 0.91
C ASP A 114 -0.28 5.93 1.27
N ASP A 115 -0.50 5.15 2.34
CA ASP A 115 -1.83 4.75 2.78
C ASP A 115 -2.64 5.99 3.23
N PRO A 116 -3.73 6.37 2.53
CA PRO A 116 -4.54 7.53 2.90
C PRO A 116 -5.24 7.39 4.26
N GLY A 117 -5.29 6.17 4.84
CA GLY A 117 -5.82 5.91 6.18
C GLY A 117 -4.80 6.12 7.31
N VAL A 118 -3.50 6.06 6.99
CA VAL A 118 -2.42 6.37 7.94
C VAL A 118 -2.10 7.84 7.79
N GLN A 119 -2.68 8.68 8.65
CA GLN A 119 -2.20 10.04 8.79
C GLN A 119 -0.75 9.98 9.25
N ALA A 120 0.17 10.51 8.44
CA ALA A 120 1.50 10.83 8.91
C ALA A 120 1.34 11.61 10.23
N PRO A 121 2.07 11.23 11.30
CA PRO A 121 1.94 11.91 12.58
C PRO A 121 2.13 13.41 12.36
N THR A 122 1.17 14.18 12.85
CA THR A 122 1.24 15.64 12.79
C THR A 122 2.49 16.10 13.54
N PHE A 123 2.98 17.31 13.26
CA PHE A 123 4.17 17.83 13.95
C PHE A 123 4.06 17.70 15.47
N ASP A 124 2.87 17.90 16.04
CA ASP A 124 2.61 17.78 17.48
C ASP A 124 2.73 16.36 18.04
N GLU A 125 2.49 15.34 17.21
CA GLU A 125 2.55 13.92 17.56
C GLU A 125 3.96 13.33 17.42
N LEU A 126 4.89 14.08 16.82
CA LEU A 126 6.29 13.66 16.73
C LEU A 126 6.97 13.68 18.11
N SER A 127 7.94 12.78 18.29
CA SER A 127 8.85 12.83 19.43
C SER A 127 9.66 14.14 19.43
N PRO A 128 10.27 14.55 20.57
CA PRO A 128 11.13 15.72 20.59
C PRO A 128 12.23 15.69 19.52
N GLN A 129 12.81 14.51 19.28
CA GLN A 129 13.81 14.28 18.23
C GLN A 129 13.20 14.38 16.82
N GLY A 130 11.99 13.86 16.61
CA GLY A 130 11.28 13.99 15.32
C GLY A 130 10.92 15.44 15.00
N LYS A 131 10.44 16.20 16.00
CA LYS A 131 10.18 17.64 15.87
C LYS A 131 11.44 18.42 15.50
N TYR A 132 12.55 18.08 16.16
CA TYR A 132 13.85 18.67 15.88
C TYR A 132 14.30 18.38 14.45
N LEU A 133 14.23 17.12 14.02
CA LEU A 133 14.58 16.71 12.65
C LEU A 133 13.78 17.49 11.59
N VAL A 134 12.46 17.59 11.77
CA VAL A 134 11.60 18.37 10.86
C VAL A 134 12.00 19.86 10.85
N GLY A 135 12.38 20.41 12.00
CA GLY A 135 12.93 21.76 12.10
C GLY A 135 14.19 21.96 11.25
N VAL A 136 15.18 21.09 11.41
CA VAL A 136 16.45 21.16 10.65
C VAL A 136 16.21 20.95 9.15
N MET A 137 15.33 20.02 8.77
CA MET A 137 14.97 19.81 7.36
C MET A 137 14.33 21.05 6.73
N ARG A 138 13.47 21.76 7.47
CA ARG A 138 12.87 23.01 7.02
C ARG A 138 13.92 24.12 6.88
N GLU A 139 14.81 24.26 7.86
CA GLU A 139 15.92 25.23 7.78
C GLU A 139 16.82 24.97 6.57
N LEU A 140 17.07 23.70 6.24
CA LEU A 140 17.81 23.31 5.05
C LEU A 140 17.08 23.71 3.75
N GLU A 141 15.76 23.50 3.68
CA GLU A 141 14.95 23.93 2.53
C GLU A 141 14.97 25.45 2.36
N GLU A 142 14.82 26.20 3.45
CA GLU A 142 14.88 27.67 3.46
C GLU A 142 16.28 28.17 3.03
N ALA A 143 17.35 27.54 3.54
CA ALA A 143 18.72 27.86 3.16
C ALA A 143 19.00 27.56 1.68
N ARG A 144 18.46 26.46 1.14
CA ARG A 144 18.53 26.12 -0.29
C ARG A 144 17.77 27.13 -1.14
N ALA A 145 16.57 27.56 -0.72
CA ALA A 145 15.80 28.59 -1.40
C ALA A 145 16.52 29.95 -1.45
N GLN A 146 17.27 30.29 -0.40
CA GLN A 146 18.09 31.51 -0.31
C GLN A 146 19.49 31.34 -0.93
N ASN A 147 19.82 30.13 -1.43
CA ASN A 147 21.14 29.75 -1.92
C ASN A 147 22.29 30.07 -0.93
N ASN A 148 21.99 29.99 0.38
CA ASN A 148 22.94 30.29 1.44
C ASN A 148 23.79 29.04 1.74
N GLN A 149 24.90 28.92 1.02
CA GLN A 149 25.83 27.78 1.10
C GLN A 149 26.30 27.46 2.54
N ALA A 150 26.55 28.48 3.38
CA ALA A 150 27.00 28.26 4.75
C ALA A 150 25.91 27.65 5.63
N ALA A 151 24.67 28.12 5.49
CA ALA A 151 23.53 27.58 6.22
C ALA A 151 23.14 26.16 5.74
N ILE A 152 23.27 25.90 4.43
CA ILE A 152 23.07 24.55 3.86
C ILE A 152 24.05 23.57 4.49
N GLN A 153 25.35 23.90 4.52
CA GLN A 153 26.38 23.02 5.09
C GLN A 153 26.17 22.77 6.59
N ALA A 154 25.75 23.79 7.35
CA ALA A 154 25.49 23.65 8.78
C ALA A 154 24.30 22.70 9.05
N ALA A 155 23.17 22.91 8.36
CA ALA A 155 21.99 22.07 8.51
C ALA A 155 22.23 20.63 8.00
N GLU A 156 23.00 20.44 6.92
CA GLU A 156 23.37 19.10 6.43
C GLU A 156 24.27 18.35 7.41
N HIS A 157 25.25 19.03 8.03
CA HIS A 157 26.11 18.43 9.05
C HIS A 157 25.30 18.00 10.29
N GLU A 158 24.32 18.81 10.68
CA GLU A 158 23.44 18.50 11.81
C GLU A 158 22.50 17.33 11.52
N LEU A 159 21.94 17.26 10.31
CA LEU A 159 21.16 16.11 9.83
C LEU A 159 21.96 14.81 9.82
N GLN A 160 23.24 14.87 9.41
CA GLN A 160 24.14 13.71 9.47
C GLN A 160 24.38 13.24 10.91
N GLY A 161 24.54 14.18 11.85
CA GLY A 161 24.68 13.85 13.28
C GLY A 161 23.45 13.15 13.85
N LEU A 162 22.25 13.60 13.47
CA LEU A 162 20.98 13.00 13.90
C LEU A 162 20.73 11.63 13.28
N SER A 163 21.04 11.45 11.98
CA SER A 163 20.87 10.17 11.27
C SER A 163 21.73 9.05 11.85
N LEU A 164 22.87 9.37 12.48
CA LEU A 164 23.77 8.39 13.11
C LEU A 164 23.32 7.99 14.53
N SER A 165 22.31 8.66 15.08
CA SER A 165 21.83 8.45 16.46
C SER A 165 20.52 7.66 16.55
N LEU A 166 19.88 7.35 15.41
CA LEU A 166 18.67 6.53 15.37
C LEU A 166 19.05 5.05 15.57
N PRO A 167 18.43 4.32 16.51
CA PRO A 167 18.59 2.87 16.58
C PRO A 167 17.99 2.24 15.32
N VAL A 168 18.75 1.32 14.71
CA VAL A 168 18.32 0.48 13.58
C VAL A 168 17.14 -0.41 13.97
#